data_AF-A0A922A206-F1
#
_entry.id   AF-A0A922A206-F1
#
_cell.length_a   1.000
_cell.length_b   1.000
_cell.length_c   1.000
_cell.angle_alpha   90.00
_cell.angle_beta   90.00
_cell.angle_gamma   90.00
#
_symmetry.space_group_name_H-M   'P 1'
#
loop_
_entity.id
_entity.type
_entity.pdbx_description
1 polymer ?
#
loop_
_entity_poly.entity_id
_entity_poly.type
_entity_poly.pdbx_seq_one_letter_code
_entity_poly.pdbx_strand_id
1 'polypeptide(L)'
;MADNVDQMSSKTTREMKKRDLLKNAMKGQWREVVEIYQNEAWIHKEKITRSGETALHIAVSDGQKKIVEQLITAIKSQTYQNAKKAVSVENKQGNTALHFAASKEKERPSMCESIAEVDPFLVFCRNCEGETPIFLAAFHGNRGAFLYLHRICAAETNQDGYDYSTKYDGNTTLHSAINGQHFDLAIQIAQLYPKLANSVNEKGVYPLSILAAKPSAFRSGKPLESIWHRAIYNRKYL
;
A
#
# COMPACT_ATOMS: atom_id res chain seq x y z
N MET A 1 44.98 18.46 0.67
CA MET A 1 45.05 17.20 -0.11
C MET A 1 44.62 15.98 0.72
N ALA A 2 45.08 15.83 1.98
CA ALA A 2 44.67 14.74 2.86
C ALA A 2 43.14 14.65 3.12
N ASP A 3 42.47 15.78 3.40
CA ASP A 3 41.02 15.80 3.64
C ASP A 3 40.17 15.33 2.45
N ASN A 4 40.70 15.49 1.23
CA ASN A 4 39.99 15.10 0.01
C ASN A 4 40.13 13.59 -0.29
N VAL A 5 41.19 12.95 0.21
CA VAL A 5 41.45 11.51 0.05
C VAL A 5 40.59 10.71 1.05
N ASP A 6 40.47 11.16 2.30
CA ASP A 6 39.63 10.52 3.32
C ASP A 6 38.13 10.65 3.02
N GLN A 7 37.69 11.79 2.47
CA GLN A 7 36.32 11.95 2.00
C GLN A 7 36.01 11.04 0.79
N MET A 8 36.96 10.85 -0.13
CA MET A 8 36.80 9.95 -1.27
C MET A 8 36.73 8.47 -0.84
N SER A 9 37.58 8.07 0.12
CA SER A 9 37.61 6.71 0.67
C SER A 9 36.33 6.35 1.43
N SER A 10 35.85 7.25 2.28
CA SER A 10 34.59 7.06 3.02
C SER A 10 33.36 7.02 2.11
N LYS A 11 33.31 7.88 1.07
CA LYS A 11 32.23 7.85 0.07
C LYS A 11 32.23 6.55 -0.72
N THR A 12 33.39 6.08 -1.14
CA THR A 12 33.54 4.80 -1.86
C THR A 12 33.07 3.63 -1.00
N THR A 13 33.40 3.64 0.30
CA THR A 13 32.97 2.63 1.27
C THR A 13 31.45 2.60 1.46
N ARG A 14 30.80 3.78 1.55
CA ARG A 14 29.32 3.86 1.65
C ARG A 14 28.64 3.33 0.40
N GLU A 15 29.13 3.67 -0.78
CA GLU A 15 28.58 3.17 -2.05
C GLU A 15 28.74 1.65 -2.21
N MET A 16 29.87 1.09 -1.77
CA MET A 16 30.04 -0.37 -1.73
C MET A 16 29.02 -1.03 -0.79
N LYS A 17 28.86 -0.52 0.44
CA LYS A 17 27.87 -1.05 1.40
C LYS A 17 26.44 -0.97 0.86
N LYS A 18 26.06 0.10 0.17
CA LYS A 18 24.73 0.22 -0.47
C LYS A 18 24.52 -0.83 -1.55
N ARG A 19 25.54 -1.09 -2.38
CA ARG A 19 25.50 -2.13 -3.42
C ARG A 19 25.38 -3.53 -2.80
N ASP A 20 26.13 -3.81 -1.74
CA ASP A 20 26.07 -5.09 -1.04
C ASP A 20 24.71 -5.30 -0.37
N LEU A 21 24.18 -4.27 0.27
CA LEU A 21 22.84 -4.30 0.86
C LEU A 21 21.77 -4.61 -0.19
N LEU A 22 21.80 -3.92 -1.34
CA LEU A 22 20.88 -4.20 -2.45
C LEU A 22 21.04 -5.64 -2.95
N LYS A 23 22.27 -6.08 -3.19
CA LYS A 23 22.57 -7.42 -3.70
C LYS A 23 22.04 -8.49 -2.75
N ASN A 24 22.22 -8.32 -1.45
CA ASN A 24 21.74 -9.26 -0.43
C ASN A 24 20.20 -9.28 -0.40
N ALA A 25 19.55 -8.11 -0.40
CA ALA A 25 18.08 -8.02 -0.44
C ALA A 25 17.50 -8.69 -1.70
N MET A 26 18.09 -8.45 -2.88
CA MET A 26 17.63 -9.06 -4.15
C MET A 26 17.86 -10.57 -4.22
N LYS A 27 18.80 -11.12 -3.44
CA LYS A 27 19.07 -12.55 -3.34
C LYS A 27 18.30 -13.24 -2.21
N GLY A 28 17.51 -12.51 -1.43
CA GLY A 28 16.83 -13.03 -0.24
C GLY A 28 17.78 -13.35 0.93
N GLN A 29 19.00 -12.81 0.91
CA GLN A 29 20.01 -12.93 1.98
C GLN A 29 19.68 -11.99 3.13
N TRP A 30 18.51 -12.20 3.75
CA TRP A 30 17.92 -11.27 4.70
C TRP A 30 18.65 -11.23 6.04
N ARG A 31 19.36 -12.30 6.41
CA ARG A 31 20.19 -12.32 7.62
C ARG A 31 21.27 -11.24 7.56
N GLU A 32 21.95 -11.14 6.42
CA GLU A 32 23.00 -10.18 6.14
C GLU A 32 22.43 -8.75 6.06
N VAL A 33 21.24 -8.58 5.48
CA VAL A 33 20.52 -7.29 5.48
C VAL A 33 20.23 -6.83 6.91
N VAL A 34 19.72 -7.72 7.76
CA VAL A 34 19.40 -7.43 9.17
C VAL A 34 20.65 -7.08 9.96
N GLU A 35 21.75 -7.82 9.77
CA GLU A 35 23.03 -7.53 10.41
C GLU A 35 23.55 -6.13 10.04
N ILE A 36 23.48 -5.76 8.76
CA ILE A 36 23.83 -4.39 8.32
C ILE A 36 22.93 -3.36 9.00
N TYR A 37 21.62 -3.59 9.06
CA TYR A 37 20.67 -2.68 9.72
C TYR A 37 20.94 -2.52 11.22
N GLN A 38 21.34 -3.56 11.92
CA GLN A 38 21.64 -3.50 13.36
C GLN A 38 22.92 -2.71 13.65
N ASN A 39 23.92 -2.81 12.77
CA ASN A 39 25.23 -2.21 12.98
C ASN A 39 25.35 -0.78 12.43
N GLU A 40 24.55 -0.42 11.42
CA GLU A 40 24.77 0.80 10.63
C GLU A 40 23.49 1.65 10.52
N ALA A 41 23.26 2.54 11.49
CA ALA A 41 22.04 3.37 11.54
C ALA A 41 21.84 4.29 10.30
N TRP A 42 22.92 4.70 9.62
CA TRP A 42 22.81 5.55 8.43
C TRP A 42 22.12 4.84 7.27
N ILE A 43 22.23 3.50 7.18
CA ILE A 43 21.64 2.68 6.12
C ILE A 43 20.11 2.74 6.12
N HIS A 44 19.47 2.94 7.28
CA HIS A 44 18.01 2.87 7.40
C HIS A 44 17.26 3.80 6.45
N LYS A 45 17.90 4.91 6.06
CA LYS A 45 17.35 5.94 5.17
C LYS A 45 17.86 5.85 3.74
N GLU A 46 18.80 4.96 3.45
CA GLU A 46 19.48 4.92 2.17
C GLU A 46 18.58 4.32 1.09
N LYS A 47 18.41 5.10 0.01
CA LYS A 47 17.80 4.64 -1.22
C LYS A 47 18.82 3.79 -1.97
N ILE A 48 18.52 2.50 -2.12
CA ILE A 48 19.42 1.50 -2.69
C ILE A 48 18.99 1.03 -4.09
N THR A 49 17.74 1.26 -4.49
CA THR A 49 17.25 0.90 -5.84
C THR A 49 17.19 2.11 -6.78
N ARG A 50 17.05 1.85 -8.09
CA ARG A 50 16.82 2.89 -9.10
C ARG A 50 15.48 3.59 -8.94
N SER A 51 14.49 2.92 -8.36
CA SER A 51 13.17 3.45 -7.95
C SER A 51 13.23 4.26 -6.67
N GLY A 52 14.39 4.33 -6.00
CA GLY A 52 14.56 5.11 -4.77
C GLY A 52 14.07 4.39 -3.51
N GLU A 53 14.01 3.06 -3.52
CA GLU A 53 13.54 2.26 -2.40
C GLU A 53 14.66 1.95 -1.41
N THR A 54 14.31 1.86 -0.13
CA THR A 54 15.18 1.37 0.96
C THR A 54 15.05 -0.16 1.09
N ALA A 55 15.91 -0.83 1.87
CA ALA A 55 15.75 -2.26 2.08
C ALA A 55 14.43 -2.63 2.80
N LEU A 56 13.88 -1.72 3.61
CA LEU A 56 12.55 -1.89 4.22
C LEU A 56 11.44 -1.99 3.17
N HIS A 57 11.46 -1.15 2.12
CA HIS A 57 10.51 -1.26 1.01
C HIS A 57 10.61 -2.62 0.30
N ILE A 58 11.84 -3.09 0.04
CA ILE A 58 12.08 -4.37 -0.62
C ILE A 58 11.55 -5.52 0.24
N ALA A 59 11.85 -5.52 1.54
CA ALA A 59 11.38 -6.55 2.47
C ALA A 59 9.84 -6.62 2.56
N VAL A 60 9.18 -5.46 2.59
CA VAL A 60 7.71 -5.37 2.52
C VAL A 60 7.18 -5.85 1.17
N SER A 61 7.85 -5.48 0.07
CA SER A 61 7.44 -5.88 -1.27
C SER A 61 7.53 -7.41 -1.48
N ASP A 62 8.56 -8.02 -0.88
CA ASP A 62 8.81 -9.47 -0.93
C ASP A 62 7.98 -10.26 0.11
N GLY A 63 7.20 -9.59 0.96
CA GLY A 63 6.32 -10.23 1.92
C GLY A 63 7.04 -10.88 3.12
N GLN A 64 8.21 -10.35 3.47
CA GLN A 64 9.09 -10.94 4.46
C GLN A 64 8.74 -10.45 5.86
N LYS A 65 7.54 -10.79 6.36
CA LYS A 65 7.01 -10.30 7.65
C LYS A 65 8.04 -10.31 8.78
N LYS A 66 8.69 -11.44 9.04
CA LYS A 66 9.68 -11.57 10.14
C LYS A 66 10.88 -10.65 9.95
N ILE A 67 11.30 -10.46 8.70
CA ILE A 67 12.41 -9.56 8.37
C ILE A 67 11.97 -8.11 8.58
N VAL A 68 10.76 -7.74 8.14
CA VAL A 68 10.20 -6.40 8.40
C VAL A 68 10.19 -6.10 9.91
N GLU A 69 9.74 -7.04 10.75
CA GLU A 69 9.78 -6.90 12.22
C GLU A 69 11.21 -6.69 12.75
N GLN A 70 12.19 -7.43 12.22
CA GLN A 70 13.61 -7.27 12.60
C GLN A 70 14.20 -5.93 12.15
N LEU A 71 13.91 -5.49 10.92
CA LEU A 71 14.36 -4.19 10.42
C LEU A 71 13.72 -3.04 11.21
N ILE A 72 12.42 -3.13 11.52
CA ILE A 72 11.72 -2.17 12.38
C ILE A 72 12.32 -2.14 13.78
N THR A 73 12.67 -3.29 14.35
CA THR A 73 13.33 -3.36 15.67
C THR A 73 14.68 -2.62 15.64
N ALA A 74 15.49 -2.84 14.61
CA ALA A 74 16.75 -2.12 14.41
C ALA A 74 16.55 -0.61 14.18
N ILE A 75 15.47 -0.20 13.53
CA ILE A 75 15.10 1.21 13.35
C ILE A 75 14.67 1.82 14.71
N LYS A 76 13.84 1.13 15.49
CA LYS A 76 13.37 1.57 16.82
C LYS A 76 14.47 1.65 17.87
N SER A 77 15.61 0.98 17.66
CA SER A 77 16.77 1.11 18.55
C SER A 77 17.49 2.46 18.41
N GLN A 78 17.14 3.26 17.39
CA GLN A 78 17.63 4.62 17.21
C GLN A 78 16.80 5.62 18.01
N THR A 79 17.19 6.90 17.99
CA THR A 79 16.34 7.95 18.55
C THR A 79 14.97 7.96 17.86
N TYR A 80 13.91 8.28 18.60
CA TYR A 80 12.55 8.33 18.05
C TYR A 80 12.47 9.15 16.75
N GLN A 81 13.12 10.31 16.70
CA GLN A 81 13.16 11.16 15.51
C GLN A 81 13.89 10.52 14.31
N ASN A 82 14.94 9.75 14.56
CA ASN A 82 15.63 9.01 13.49
C ASN A 82 14.79 7.82 13.01
N ALA A 83 14.09 7.14 13.93
CA ALA A 83 13.20 6.05 13.59
C ALA A 83 12.05 6.52 12.68
N LYS A 84 11.39 7.63 13.04
CA LYS A 84 10.36 8.27 12.19
C LYS A 84 10.91 8.59 10.79
N LYS A 85 12.07 9.23 10.72
CA LYS A 85 12.72 9.58 9.44
C LYS A 85 13.07 8.36 8.58
N ALA A 86 13.37 7.22 9.20
CA ALA A 86 13.69 5.99 8.48
C ALA A 86 12.45 5.35 7.84
N VAL A 87 11.33 5.29 8.58
CA VAL A 87 10.07 4.74 8.05
C VAL A 87 9.34 5.70 7.10
N SER A 88 9.63 7.00 7.17
CA SER A 88 9.05 8.04 6.31
C SER A 88 9.78 8.23 4.98
N VAL A 89 10.80 7.41 4.65
CA VAL A 89 11.48 7.54 3.35
C VAL A 89 10.52 7.17 2.24
N GLU A 90 10.39 8.06 1.26
CA GLU A 90 9.59 7.85 0.06
C GLU A 90 10.46 7.40 -1.11
N ASN A 91 9.94 6.48 -1.92
CA ASN A 91 10.53 6.15 -3.21
C ASN A 91 10.26 7.27 -4.26
N LYS A 92 10.64 7.06 -5.52
CA LYS A 92 10.46 8.07 -6.58
C LYS A 92 8.99 8.35 -6.93
N GLN A 93 8.07 7.48 -6.53
CA GLN A 93 6.63 7.65 -6.69
C GLN A 93 5.97 8.22 -5.43
N GLY A 94 6.73 8.67 -4.42
CA GLY A 94 6.18 9.16 -3.16
C GLY A 94 5.65 8.05 -2.24
N ASN A 95 5.85 6.77 -2.59
CA ASN A 95 5.39 5.67 -1.76
C ASN A 95 6.38 5.41 -0.62
N THR A 96 5.88 5.38 0.60
CA THR A 96 6.58 4.87 1.79
C THR A 96 6.44 3.35 1.90
N ALA A 97 7.19 2.71 2.81
CA ALA A 97 7.04 1.28 3.06
C ALA A 97 5.60 0.91 3.50
N LEU A 98 4.87 1.82 4.15
CA LEU A 98 3.47 1.59 4.54
C LEU A 98 2.51 1.52 3.34
N HIS A 99 2.76 2.29 2.28
CA HIS A 99 2.01 2.19 1.02
C HIS A 99 2.15 0.78 0.42
N PHE A 100 3.39 0.27 0.37
CA PHE A 100 3.67 -1.07 -0.12
C PHE A 100 2.98 -2.14 0.73
N ALA A 101 3.02 -2.01 2.06
CA ALA A 101 2.40 -2.97 2.97
C ALA A 101 0.88 -3.04 2.77
N ALA A 102 0.24 -1.89 2.56
CA ALA A 102 -1.19 -1.81 2.32
C ALA A 102 -1.62 -2.51 1.01
N SER A 103 -0.79 -2.46 -0.03
CA SER A 103 -1.06 -3.08 -1.34
C SER A 103 -0.97 -4.60 -1.38
N LYS A 104 -0.43 -5.28 -0.36
CA LYS A 104 -0.17 -6.73 -0.41
C LYS A 104 -1.35 -7.55 0.14
N GLU A 105 -2.20 -8.05 -0.76
CA GLU A 105 -3.38 -8.89 -0.43
C GLU A 105 -3.09 -10.10 0.48
N LYS A 106 -1.95 -10.77 0.29
CA LYS A 106 -1.62 -12.04 0.97
C LYS A 106 -0.96 -11.85 2.33
N GLU A 107 -0.53 -10.64 2.62
CA GLU A 107 0.29 -10.32 3.77
C GLU A 107 -0.59 -9.76 4.88
N ARG A 108 -0.54 -10.39 6.05
CA ARG A 108 -1.35 -10.02 7.21
C ARG A 108 -1.12 -8.53 7.57
N PRO A 109 -2.13 -7.83 8.11
CA PRO A 109 -2.03 -6.43 8.54
C PRO A 109 -0.86 -6.11 9.49
N SER A 110 -0.19 -7.13 10.04
CA SER A 110 0.99 -6.99 10.90
C SER A 110 2.17 -6.21 10.30
N MET A 111 2.36 -6.18 8.97
CA MET A 111 3.41 -5.31 8.40
C MET A 111 3.00 -3.83 8.45
N CYS A 112 1.74 -3.52 8.15
CA CYS A 112 1.21 -2.18 8.38
C CYS A 112 1.34 -1.77 9.85
N GLU A 113 1.06 -2.71 10.75
CA GLU A 113 1.19 -2.51 12.20
C GLU A 113 2.61 -2.19 12.63
N SER A 114 3.57 -3.04 12.25
CA SER A 114 4.98 -2.84 12.60
C SER A 114 5.51 -1.47 12.14
N ILE A 115 5.09 -1.02 10.94
CA ILE A 115 5.54 0.25 10.38
C ILE A 115 4.80 1.44 11.05
N ALA A 116 3.48 1.36 11.20
CA ALA A 116 2.66 2.42 11.78
C ALA A 116 2.92 2.62 13.28
N GLU A 117 3.39 1.61 14.02
CA GLU A 117 3.86 1.76 15.39
C GLU A 117 5.04 2.74 15.54
N VAL A 118 5.88 2.87 14.51
CA VAL A 118 7.02 3.80 14.53
C VAL A 118 6.56 5.23 14.30
N ASP A 119 5.64 5.41 13.37
CA ASP A 119 5.01 6.70 13.07
C ASP A 119 3.57 6.52 12.59
N PRO A 120 2.57 6.74 13.46
CA PRO A 120 1.17 6.60 13.11
C PRO A 120 0.72 7.56 12.01
N PHE A 121 1.38 8.73 11.86
CA PHE A 121 0.99 9.74 10.88
C PHE A 121 1.31 9.34 9.43
N LEU A 122 2.08 8.26 9.20
CA LEU A 122 2.32 7.73 7.86
C LEU A 122 1.04 7.30 7.14
N VAL A 123 -0.04 7.01 7.88
CA VAL A 123 -1.35 6.65 7.29
C VAL A 123 -1.95 7.78 6.46
N PHE A 124 -1.50 9.02 6.67
CA PHE A 124 -1.98 10.21 5.96
C PHE A 124 -1.04 10.67 4.84
N CYS A 125 0.15 10.06 4.70
CA CYS A 125 1.06 10.38 3.61
C CYS A 125 0.39 10.07 2.26
N ARG A 126 0.61 10.96 1.29
CA ARG A 126 0.10 10.81 -0.08
C ARG A 126 1.27 10.60 -1.02
N ASN A 127 1.17 9.61 -1.88
CA ASN A 127 2.12 9.40 -2.95
C ASN A 127 1.91 10.42 -4.11
N CYS A 128 2.66 10.28 -5.20
CA CYS A 128 2.56 11.19 -6.36
C CYS A 128 1.17 11.18 -7.05
N GLU A 129 0.37 10.13 -6.88
CA GLU A 129 -1.00 10.01 -7.40
C GLU A 129 -2.05 10.49 -6.38
N GLY A 130 -1.60 10.93 -5.21
CA GLY A 130 -2.46 11.36 -4.11
C GLY A 130 -3.00 10.18 -3.30
N GLU A 131 -2.51 8.97 -3.52
CA GLU A 131 -3.00 7.78 -2.85
C GLU A 131 -2.36 7.69 -1.47
N THR A 132 -3.20 7.45 -0.46
CA THR A 132 -2.77 7.11 0.90
C THR A 132 -2.62 5.60 1.05
N PRO A 133 -1.96 5.10 2.11
CA PRO A 133 -1.94 3.67 2.39
C PRO A 133 -3.35 3.05 2.48
N ILE A 134 -4.31 3.74 3.12
CA ILE A 134 -5.69 3.22 3.21
C ILE A 134 -6.40 3.19 1.84
N PHE A 135 -6.09 4.14 0.96
CA PHE A 135 -6.54 4.10 -0.43
C PHE A 135 -6.01 2.86 -1.16
N LEU A 136 -4.71 2.60 -1.06
CA LEU A 136 -4.08 1.43 -1.68
C LEU A 136 -4.63 0.10 -1.14
N ALA A 137 -4.92 0.03 0.17
CA ALA A 137 -5.59 -1.14 0.74
C ALA A 137 -6.96 -1.40 0.10
N ALA A 138 -7.75 -0.35 -0.17
CA ALA A 138 -9.03 -0.48 -0.86
C ALA A 138 -8.86 -0.86 -2.34
N PHE A 139 -7.91 -0.22 -3.03
CA PHE A 139 -7.60 -0.48 -4.43
C PHE A 139 -7.18 -1.93 -4.69
N HIS A 140 -6.41 -2.52 -3.78
CA HIS A 140 -5.98 -3.91 -3.84
C HIS A 140 -6.88 -4.87 -3.05
N GLY A 141 -8.05 -4.45 -2.56
CA GLY A 141 -8.94 -5.36 -1.84
C GLY A 141 -8.39 -5.93 -0.53
N ASN A 142 -7.31 -5.36 0.02
CA ASN A 142 -6.67 -5.80 1.24
C ASN A 142 -7.50 -5.37 2.45
N ARG A 143 -8.55 -6.14 2.71
CA ARG A 143 -9.49 -5.87 3.81
C ARG A 143 -8.81 -5.78 5.18
N GLY A 144 -7.82 -6.63 5.44
CA GLY A 144 -7.10 -6.65 6.72
C GLY A 144 -6.35 -5.34 6.96
N ALA A 145 -5.54 -4.92 5.98
CA ALA A 145 -4.84 -3.64 6.04
C ALA A 145 -5.81 -2.46 6.10
N PHE A 146 -6.88 -2.47 5.30
CA PHE A 146 -7.87 -1.40 5.29
C PHE A 146 -8.47 -1.17 6.68
N LEU A 147 -8.94 -2.23 7.35
CA LEU A 147 -9.54 -2.13 8.68
C LEU A 147 -8.55 -1.73 9.76
N TYR A 148 -7.29 -2.18 9.66
CA TYR A 148 -6.24 -1.74 10.56
C TYR A 148 -5.97 -0.24 10.40
N LEU A 149 -5.72 0.21 9.17
CA LEU A 149 -5.44 1.60 8.85
C LEU A 149 -6.62 2.52 9.20
N HIS A 150 -7.86 2.08 8.97
CA HIS A 150 -9.07 2.79 9.39
C HIS A 150 -9.06 3.10 10.89
N ARG A 151 -8.68 2.12 11.74
CA ARG A 151 -8.61 2.33 13.20
C ARG A 151 -7.57 3.36 13.58
N ILE A 152 -6.41 3.35 12.93
CA ILE A 152 -5.36 4.35 13.18
C ILE A 152 -5.84 5.72 12.73
N CYS A 153 -6.40 5.85 11.53
CA CYS A 153 -6.95 7.12 11.06
C CYS A 153 -8.03 7.66 12.02
N ALA A 154 -8.96 6.81 12.47
CA ALA A 154 -10.01 7.22 13.41
C ALA A 154 -9.46 7.64 14.80
N ALA A 155 -8.31 7.11 15.22
CA ALA A 155 -7.66 7.51 16.46
C ALA A 155 -6.89 8.83 16.34
N GLU A 156 -6.28 9.08 15.18
CA GLU A 156 -5.37 10.21 14.95
C GLU A 156 -6.06 11.45 14.34
N THR A 157 -7.31 11.35 13.86
CA THR A 157 -8.03 12.49 13.30
C THR A 157 -9.51 12.53 13.67
N ASN A 158 -10.03 13.74 13.87
CA ASN A 158 -11.46 14.02 14.00
C ASN A 158 -12.16 14.22 12.64
N GLN A 159 -11.44 14.05 11.52
CA GLN A 159 -11.98 14.26 10.18
C GLN A 159 -12.90 13.12 9.74
N ASP A 160 -13.90 13.47 8.93
CA ASP A 160 -14.96 12.62 8.37
C ASP A 160 -14.49 11.53 7.38
N GLY A 161 -13.19 11.25 7.34
CA GLY A 161 -12.57 10.22 6.51
C GLY A 161 -12.47 10.49 5.02
N TYR A 162 -13.07 11.58 4.53
CA TYR A 162 -13.06 11.95 3.12
C TYR A 162 -11.66 12.31 2.62
N ASP A 163 -10.90 13.07 3.40
CA ASP A 163 -9.57 13.55 3.00
C ASP A 163 -8.66 12.38 2.63
N TYR A 164 -8.34 11.50 3.58
CA TYR A 164 -7.44 10.37 3.34
C TYR A 164 -8.02 9.23 2.49
N SER A 165 -9.30 9.29 2.09
CA SER A 165 -9.97 8.26 1.28
C SER A 165 -10.11 8.62 -0.20
N THR A 166 -9.61 9.78 -0.64
CA THR A 166 -9.67 10.23 -2.04
C THR A 166 -8.27 10.43 -2.60
N LYS A 167 -8.03 10.09 -3.87
CA LYS A 167 -6.77 10.41 -4.58
C LYS A 167 -6.92 11.65 -5.47
N TYR A 168 -5.86 12.09 -6.15
CA TYR A 168 -5.88 13.39 -6.85
C TYR A 168 -6.90 13.50 -7.98
N ASP A 169 -7.31 12.40 -8.62
CA ASP A 169 -8.37 12.43 -9.66
C ASP A 169 -9.81 12.36 -9.08
N GLY A 170 -9.93 12.52 -7.76
CA GLY A 170 -11.18 12.44 -7.03
C GLY A 170 -11.75 11.03 -6.85
N ASN A 171 -11.11 9.98 -7.37
CA ASN A 171 -11.54 8.62 -7.05
C ASN A 171 -11.39 8.37 -5.55
N THR A 172 -12.44 7.81 -4.96
CA THR A 172 -12.46 7.44 -3.55
C THR A 172 -12.09 5.96 -3.36
N THR A 173 -11.78 5.56 -2.13
CA THR A 173 -11.61 4.15 -1.74
C THR A 173 -12.78 3.28 -2.21
N LEU A 174 -14.02 3.80 -2.18
CA LEU A 174 -15.21 3.10 -2.64
C LEU A 174 -15.24 2.94 -4.18
N HIS A 175 -14.85 3.97 -4.93
CA HIS A 175 -14.70 3.85 -6.40
C HIS A 175 -13.73 2.73 -6.75
N SER A 176 -12.55 2.75 -6.13
CA SER A 176 -11.48 1.77 -6.38
C SER A 176 -11.87 0.34 -5.99
N ALA A 177 -12.47 0.15 -4.80
CA ALA A 177 -12.88 -1.17 -4.33
C ALA A 177 -13.97 -1.79 -5.24
N ILE A 178 -14.94 -1.00 -5.70
CA ILE A 178 -15.96 -1.46 -6.66
C ILE A 178 -15.32 -1.77 -8.02
N ASN A 179 -14.44 -0.89 -8.51
CA ASN A 179 -13.81 -1.09 -9.80
C ASN A 179 -12.94 -2.37 -9.83
N GLY A 180 -12.22 -2.64 -8.74
CA GLY A 180 -11.46 -3.87 -8.50
C GLY A 180 -12.32 -5.09 -8.14
N GLN A 181 -13.64 -4.95 -8.07
CA GLN A 181 -14.60 -6.00 -7.71
C GLN A 181 -14.39 -6.60 -6.31
N HIS A 182 -13.78 -5.84 -5.40
CA HIS A 182 -13.62 -6.19 -4.00
C HIS A 182 -14.92 -5.90 -3.22
N PHE A 183 -16.03 -6.53 -3.63
CA PHE A 183 -17.38 -6.15 -3.18
C PHE A 183 -17.57 -6.25 -1.67
N ASP A 184 -17.00 -7.26 -1.02
CA ASP A 184 -17.06 -7.41 0.45
C ASP A 184 -16.42 -6.20 1.16
N LEU A 185 -15.29 -5.73 0.64
CA LEU A 185 -14.62 -4.55 1.15
C LEU A 185 -15.38 -3.27 0.78
N ALA A 186 -15.93 -3.19 -0.44
CA ALA A 186 -16.74 -2.04 -0.88
C ALA A 186 -17.98 -1.84 0.01
N ILE A 187 -18.67 -2.92 0.39
CA ILE A 187 -19.80 -2.87 1.34
C ILE A 187 -19.35 -2.30 2.69
N GLN A 188 -18.21 -2.77 3.20
CA GLN A 188 -17.66 -2.26 4.46
C GLN A 188 -17.25 -0.80 4.37
N ILE A 189 -16.62 -0.38 3.26
CA ILE A 189 -16.29 1.03 3.02
C ILE A 189 -17.56 1.88 3.01
N ALA A 190 -18.63 1.44 2.35
CA ALA A 190 -19.90 2.17 2.32
C ALA A 190 -20.56 2.27 3.71
N GLN A 191 -20.38 1.26 4.57
CA GLN A 191 -20.86 1.29 5.95
C GLN A 191 -20.04 2.23 6.85
N LEU A 192 -18.71 2.19 6.72
CA LEU A 192 -17.79 3.01 7.51
C LEU A 192 -17.79 4.47 7.07
N TYR A 193 -17.99 4.72 5.77
CA TYR A 193 -17.94 6.04 5.17
C TYR A 193 -19.16 6.30 4.27
N PRO A 194 -20.37 6.46 4.85
CA PRO A 194 -21.62 6.59 4.07
C PRO A 194 -21.61 7.75 3.07
N LYS A 195 -20.89 8.84 3.36
CA LYS A 195 -20.75 9.99 2.46
C LYS A 195 -20.08 9.63 1.14
N LEU A 196 -19.21 8.61 1.10
CA LEU A 196 -18.53 8.20 -0.13
C LEU A 196 -19.49 7.62 -1.18
N ALA A 197 -20.64 7.06 -0.77
CA ALA A 197 -21.63 6.53 -1.70
C ALA A 197 -22.18 7.61 -2.66
N ASN A 198 -22.21 8.86 -2.20
CA ASN A 198 -22.70 10.01 -2.96
C ASN A 198 -21.58 10.92 -3.49
N SER A 199 -20.31 10.57 -3.23
CA SER A 199 -19.17 11.31 -3.77
C SER A 199 -19.01 11.05 -5.26
N VAL A 200 -18.68 12.07 -6.04
CA VAL A 200 -18.27 11.93 -7.44
C VAL A 200 -16.79 12.23 -7.57
N ASN A 201 -16.11 11.51 -8.46
CA ASN A 201 -14.75 11.87 -8.84
C ASN A 201 -14.72 13.10 -9.76
N GLU A 202 -13.54 13.55 -10.18
CA GLU A 202 -13.40 14.72 -11.05
C GLU A 202 -14.11 14.58 -12.41
N LYS A 203 -14.45 13.35 -12.82
CA LYS A 203 -15.21 13.05 -14.05
C LYS A 203 -16.73 13.03 -13.81
N GLY A 204 -17.20 13.35 -12.60
CA GLY A 204 -18.63 13.30 -12.26
C GLY A 204 -19.18 11.88 -12.11
N VAL A 205 -18.32 10.86 -12.00
CA VAL A 205 -18.74 9.46 -11.89
C VAL A 205 -19.01 9.12 -10.43
N TYR A 206 -20.16 8.50 -10.14
CA TYR A 206 -20.49 7.95 -8.82
C TYR A 206 -19.97 6.51 -8.66
N PRO A 207 -19.71 6.03 -7.43
CA PRO A 207 -19.36 4.63 -7.19
C PRO A 207 -20.47 3.67 -7.66
N LEU A 208 -21.74 4.04 -7.50
CA LEU A 208 -22.88 3.25 -7.96
C LEU A 208 -22.90 3.12 -9.49
N SER A 209 -22.48 4.16 -10.22
CA SER A 209 -22.36 4.10 -11.68
C SER A 209 -21.30 3.07 -12.12
N ILE A 210 -20.17 2.99 -11.40
CA ILE A 210 -19.16 1.95 -11.65
C ILE A 210 -19.75 0.57 -11.37
N LEU A 211 -20.47 0.39 -10.25
CA LEU A 211 -21.10 -0.88 -9.89
C LEU A 211 -22.12 -1.34 -10.95
N ALA A 212 -22.98 -0.44 -11.41
CA ALA A 212 -23.98 -0.73 -12.44
C ALA A 212 -23.34 -1.19 -13.76
N ALA A 213 -22.12 -0.72 -14.06
CA ALA A 213 -21.35 -1.13 -15.23
C ALA A 213 -20.57 -2.45 -15.05
N LYS A 214 -20.73 -3.19 -13.93
CA LYS A 214 -20.07 -4.49 -13.67
C LYS A 214 -21.08 -5.64 -13.73
N PRO A 215 -21.22 -6.35 -14.87
CA PRO A 215 -22.13 -7.50 -14.98
C PRO A 215 -21.85 -8.61 -13.96
N SER A 216 -20.59 -8.79 -13.56
CA SER A 216 -20.16 -9.76 -12.54
C SER A 216 -20.72 -9.49 -11.15
N ALA A 217 -21.17 -8.25 -10.86
CA ALA A 217 -21.79 -7.90 -9.59
C ALA A 217 -23.24 -8.45 -9.47
N PHE A 218 -23.88 -8.83 -10.58
CA PHE A 218 -25.28 -9.23 -10.62
C PHE A 218 -25.42 -10.69 -11.08
N ARG A 219 -26.12 -11.52 -10.28
CA ARG A 219 -26.38 -12.94 -10.59
C ARG A 219 -27.13 -13.16 -11.92
N SER A 220 -27.75 -12.12 -12.47
CA SER A 220 -28.46 -12.13 -13.76
C SER A 220 -27.54 -12.13 -15.00
N GLY A 221 -26.21 -12.13 -14.82
CA GLY A 221 -25.23 -12.20 -15.91
C GLY A 221 -25.08 -13.58 -16.59
N LYS A 222 -25.88 -14.59 -16.22
CA LYS A 222 -26.10 -15.72 -17.14
C LYS A 222 -27.01 -15.19 -18.25
N PRO A 223 -26.61 -15.27 -19.54
CA PRO A 223 -27.50 -14.90 -20.62
C PRO A 223 -28.83 -15.61 -20.40
N LEU A 224 -29.93 -14.86 -20.41
CA LEU A 224 -31.30 -15.38 -20.44
C LEU A 224 -31.60 -16.15 -21.75
N GLU A 225 -30.57 -16.70 -22.41
CA GLU A 225 -30.72 -17.51 -23.62
C GLU A 225 -31.38 -18.86 -23.32
N SER A 226 -31.37 -19.38 -22.09
CA SER A 226 -31.90 -20.73 -21.87
C SER A 226 -33.43 -20.81 -21.76
N ILE A 227 -34.15 -19.71 -21.47
CA ILE A 227 -35.60 -19.76 -21.22
C ILE A 227 -36.38 -19.32 -22.45
N TRP A 228 -36.02 -18.19 -23.06
CA TRP A 228 -36.72 -17.67 -24.23
C TRP A 228 -36.39 -18.44 -25.52
N HIS A 229 -35.17 -18.96 -25.66
CA HIS A 229 -34.78 -19.76 -26.83
C HIS A 229 -35.49 -21.13 -26.85
N ARG A 230 -35.89 -21.66 -25.69
CA ARG A 230 -36.71 -22.88 -25.58
C ARG A 230 -38.20 -22.63 -25.84
N ALA A 231 -38.70 -21.43 -25.55
CA ALA A 231 -40.10 -21.06 -25.78
C ALA A 231 -40.39 -20.71 -27.24
N ILE A 232 -39.43 -20.09 -27.94
CA ILE A 232 -39.61 -19.64 -29.33
C ILE A 232 -39.39 -20.79 -30.34
N TYR A 233 -38.52 -21.77 -30.04
CA TYR A 233 -38.18 -22.86 -30.97
C TYR A 233 -38.98 -24.17 -30.78
N ASN A 234 -39.84 -24.29 -29.76
CA ASN A 234 -40.70 -25.47 -29.55
C ASN A 234 -42.14 -25.32 -30.10
N ARG A 235 -42.40 -24.36 -31.00
CA ARG A 235 -43.72 -24.17 -31.65
C ARG A 235 -43.71 -24.34 -33.17
N LYS A 236 -42.89 -25.27 -33.67
CA LYS A 236 -43.14 -25.91 -34.97
C LYS A 236 -43.18 -27.41 -34.70
N TYR A 237 -44.39 -27.99 -34.75
CA TYR A 237 -44.78 -29.41 -34.88
C TYR A 237 -46.05 -29.67 -34.05
N LEU A 238 -47.15 -29.04 -34.47
CA LEU A 238 -48.52 -29.57 -34.36
C LEU A 238 -49.24 -29.16 -35.65
#